data_AF-A0A8R1EIU8-F1
#
_entry.id   AF-A0A8R1EIU8-F1
#
_cell.length_a   1.000
_cell.length_b   1.000
_cell.length_c   1.000
_cell.angle_alpha   90.00
_cell.angle_beta   90.00
_cell.angle_gamma   90.00
#
_symmetry.space_group_name_H-M   'P 1'
#
loop_
_entity.id
_entity.type
_entity.pdbx_description
1 polymer ?
#
loop_
_entity_poly.entity_id
_entity_poly.type
_entity_poly.pdbx_seq_one_letter_code
_entity_poly.pdbx_strand_id
1 'polypeptide(L)'
;MDDYSELLHQSIMDTKSVLEELADGELDLYPRIHDGVEMQTILNFEMNSRAREIKIFNSQLFTITDIFEIRVNVGDGGGADELLLSIGGKAIQAQIEPYFIKGKLEKDSRLVLFEATIPPLSMIKVRVQKKNSGGKTVLSKLEISKLSDTWKELEGSFWSLKTTKPSTLSLETQFLETSHDPVTGALQKATKLGSEQTFSCEQSWQKYRDAAGGAYLMRLSSETTDITSNLNGSKSRDHFARLSTNRRTLFSNVLRSKITKWPSDKLRSYTDSVGLQLLRREFYNLPVEKNYYPMPTAAVIETEKQRLSIVSNVEHGARFMEHGTVEINIDRILNQDDGKGLGFGSDSLPTDLHPVDMKFKLVFDQFSDHDITKNYSTHTLAAQQAVQNVIYPPIQLISENVNSIPDVDEISENSDLRFPCDLQLLTVRPISDDRELLILWRHATVLTGTSNFENCGEKELKNSLTNLLVKLGVQQVQQTDLSGTTDFGKVRNVENLEQIDLETFDFLTFVLYR
;
A
#
# COMPACT_ATOMS: atom_id res chain seq x y z
N MET A 1 -4.28 -25.48 2.72
CA MET A 1 -4.32 -24.02 2.51
C MET A 1 -5.53 -23.62 1.71
N ASP A 2 -5.95 -24.41 0.71
CA ASP A 2 -7.13 -24.15 -0.13
C ASP A 2 -8.41 -23.83 0.67
N ASP A 3 -8.73 -24.60 1.71
CA ASP A 3 -9.91 -24.35 2.58
C ASP A 3 -9.86 -22.94 3.23
N TYR A 4 -8.69 -22.53 3.73
CA TYR A 4 -8.52 -21.17 4.26
C TYR A 4 -8.67 -20.10 3.18
N SER A 5 -8.15 -20.34 1.97
CA SER A 5 -8.32 -19.43 0.84
C SER A 5 -9.78 -19.27 0.44
N GLU A 6 -10.55 -20.36 0.41
CA GLU A 6 -11.99 -20.33 0.14
C GLU A 6 -12.77 -19.58 1.23
N LEU A 7 -12.47 -19.84 2.52
CA LEU A 7 -13.09 -19.14 3.64
C LEU A 7 -12.79 -17.63 3.62
N LEU A 8 -11.54 -17.23 3.36
CA LEU A 8 -11.15 -15.83 3.24
C LEU A 8 -11.83 -15.17 2.03
N HIS A 9 -11.92 -15.87 0.90
CA HIS A 9 -12.61 -15.38 -0.28
C HIS A 9 -14.11 -15.17 -0.01
N GLN A 10 -14.77 -16.10 0.69
CA GLN A 10 -16.17 -15.92 1.09
C GLN A 10 -16.33 -14.71 2.01
N SER A 11 -15.43 -14.51 2.98
CA SER A 11 -15.44 -13.33 3.84
C SER A 11 -15.25 -12.02 3.07
N ILE A 12 -14.43 -12.02 2.01
CA ILE A 12 -14.28 -10.87 1.11
C ILE A 12 -15.58 -10.61 0.36
N MET A 13 -16.24 -11.66 -0.13
CA MET A 13 -17.53 -11.53 -0.83
C MET A 13 -18.64 -11.00 0.07
N ASP A 14 -18.70 -11.46 1.32
CA ASP A 14 -19.67 -10.95 2.31
C ASP A 14 -19.40 -9.47 2.63
N THR A 15 -18.12 -9.11 2.83
CA THR A 15 -17.70 -7.72 3.07
C THR A 15 -18.04 -6.82 1.88
N LYS A 16 -17.77 -7.31 0.66
CA LYS A 16 -18.13 -6.65 -0.60
C LYS A 16 -19.64 -6.39 -0.63
N SER A 17 -20.48 -7.38 -0.39
CA SER A 17 -21.94 -7.19 -0.40
C SER A 17 -22.41 -6.11 0.57
N VAL A 18 -21.86 -6.08 1.80
CA VAL A 18 -22.19 -5.03 2.78
C VAL A 18 -21.74 -3.64 2.31
N LEU A 19 -20.51 -3.52 1.79
CA LEU A 19 -19.99 -2.24 1.29
C LEU A 19 -20.79 -1.73 0.09
N GLU A 20 -21.15 -2.61 -0.83
CA GLU A 20 -21.91 -2.26 -2.03
C GLU A 20 -23.34 -1.81 -1.70
N GLU A 21 -23.98 -2.44 -0.70
CA GLU A 21 -25.28 -2.04 -0.18
C GLU A 21 -25.22 -0.68 0.53
N LEU A 22 -24.24 -0.48 1.42
CA LEU A 22 -24.10 0.78 2.17
C LEU A 22 -23.76 1.97 1.28
N ALA A 23 -23.01 1.75 0.20
CA ALA A 23 -22.50 2.81 -0.64
C ALA A 23 -23.22 2.98 -1.98
N ASP A 24 -24.28 2.21 -2.29
CA ASP A 24 -24.97 2.20 -3.60
C ASP A 24 -23.98 2.23 -4.79
N GLY A 25 -23.10 1.23 -4.83
CA GLY A 25 -22.07 1.10 -5.87
C GLY A 25 -21.34 -0.24 -5.78
N GLU A 26 -20.72 -0.67 -6.89
CA GLU A 26 -19.98 -1.93 -7.00
C GLU A 26 -18.52 -1.77 -6.60
N LEU A 27 -17.96 -2.69 -5.81
CA LEU A 27 -16.56 -2.63 -5.40
C LEU A 27 -15.63 -2.83 -6.62
N ASP A 28 -14.72 -1.89 -6.88
CA ASP A 28 -13.90 -1.93 -8.09
C ASP A 28 -12.83 -3.03 -8.05
N LEU A 29 -12.10 -3.11 -6.95
CA LEU A 29 -10.89 -3.93 -6.82
C LEU A 29 -11.09 -5.01 -5.76
N TYR A 30 -11.13 -6.27 -6.21
CA TYR A 30 -11.21 -7.46 -5.34
C TYR A 30 -10.74 -8.71 -6.10
N PRO A 31 -10.33 -9.80 -5.42
CA PRO A 31 -10.00 -11.06 -6.08
C PRO A 31 -11.29 -11.74 -6.54
N ARG A 32 -11.42 -12.02 -7.85
CA ARG A 32 -12.64 -12.63 -8.43
C ARG A 32 -12.75 -14.14 -8.22
N ILE A 33 -11.66 -14.78 -7.85
CA ILE A 33 -11.55 -16.20 -7.51
C ILE A 33 -10.64 -16.33 -6.29
N HIS A 34 -10.84 -17.39 -5.48
CA HIS A 34 -10.19 -17.56 -4.19
C HIS A 34 -8.65 -17.64 -4.21
N ASP A 35 -8.04 -18.01 -5.34
CA ASP A 35 -6.59 -18.11 -5.54
C ASP A 35 -6.02 -17.05 -6.51
N GLY A 36 -6.84 -16.04 -6.83
CA GLY A 36 -6.53 -14.97 -7.76
C GLY A 36 -5.98 -13.72 -7.07
N VAL A 37 -5.37 -12.84 -7.86
CA VAL A 37 -5.04 -11.48 -7.43
C VAL A 37 -6.22 -10.54 -7.68
N GLU A 38 -6.22 -9.41 -6.99
CA GLU A 38 -7.21 -8.35 -7.19
C GLU A 38 -7.20 -7.84 -8.64
N MET A 39 -8.39 -7.57 -9.19
CA MET A 39 -8.53 -7.02 -10.54
C MET A 39 -9.62 -5.96 -10.61
N GLN A 40 -9.24 -4.77 -11.09
CA GLN A 40 -10.17 -3.68 -11.37
C GLN A 40 -11.24 -4.07 -12.40
N THR A 41 -12.43 -3.51 -12.23
CA THR A 41 -13.52 -3.63 -13.18
C THR A 41 -13.27 -2.73 -14.38
N ILE A 42 -13.59 -3.24 -15.58
CA ILE A 42 -13.45 -2.46 -16.81
C ILE A 42 -14.70 -1.59 -16.98
N LEU A 43 -14.52 -0.28 -16.88
CA LEU A 43 -15.57 0.69 -17.14
C LEU A 43 -15.76 0.88 -18.65
N ASN A 44 -16.95 0.54 -19.14
CA ASN A 44 -17.28 0.62 -20.55
C ASN A 44 -17.89 1.97 -20.92
N PHE A 45 -17.21 2.73 -21.78
CA PHE A 45 -17.63 4.03 -22.30
C PHE A 45 -17.82 3.97 -23.84
N GLU A 46 -18.97 3.48 -24.28
CA GLU A 46 -19.41 3.54 -25.69
C GLU A 46 -19.86 4.96 -26.10
N MET A 47 -20.06 5.19 -27.40
CA MET A 47 -20.59 6.46 -27.91
C MET A 47 -22.02 6.68 -27.36
N ASN A 48 -22.26 7.80 -26.67
CA ASN A 48 -23.47 8.09 -25.88
C ASN A 48 -23.62 7.32 -24.55
N SER A 49 -22.55 6.69 -24.05
CA SER A 49 -22.57 6.08 -22.72
C SER A 49 -22.92 7.09 -21.62
N ARG A 50 -23.73 6.63 -20.66
CA ARG A 50 -24.03 7.40 -19.45
C ARG A 50 -22.74 7.63 -18.67
N ALA A 51 -22.69 8.78 -17.99
CA ALA A 51 -21.66 9.05 -17.00
C ALA A 51 -21.57 7.89 -15.99
N ARG A 52 -20.39 7.65 -15.45
CA ARG A 52 -20.18 6.80 -14.28
C ARG A 52 -19.70 7.64 -13.12
N GLU A 53 -20.06 7.24 -11.91
CA GLU A 53 -19.57 7.86 -10.68
C GLU A 53 -18.66 6.88 -9.96
N ILE A 54 -17.47 7.33 -9.58
CA ILE A 54 -16.55 6.58 -8.74
C ILE A 54 -16.59 7.22 -7.36
N LYS A 55 -17.04 6.46 -6.39
CA LYS A 55 -17.09 6.81 -4.98
C LYS A 55 -15.78 6.34 -4.35
N ILE A 56 -15.01 7.25 -3.75
CA ILE A 56 -13.74 6.90 -3.09
C ILE A 56 -13.85 7.23 -1.61
N PHE A 57 -13.78 6.20 -0.77
CA PHE A 57 -13.92 6.31 0.68
C PHE A 57 -12.56 6.23 1.38
N ASN A 58 -12.28 7.22 2.21
CA ASN A 58 -11.13 7.25 3.11
C ASN A 58 -11.56 6.81 4.52
N SER A 59 -11.12 5.63 4.95
CA SER A 59 -11.39 5.07 6.28
C SER A 59 -10.45 5.58 7.38
N GLN A 60 -9.49 6.44 7.04
CA GLN A 60 -8.46 6.91 7.96
C GLN A 60 -8.84 8.26 8.60
N LEU A 61 -8.14 8.62 9.68
CA LEU A 61 -8.37 9.85 10.46
C LEU A 61 -7.57 11.07 9.97
N PHE A 62 -6.88 10.96 8.83
CA PHE A 62 -6.17 12.07 8.19
C PHE A 62 -6.53 12.17 6.71
N THR A 63 -6.32 13.35 6.13
CA THR A 63 -6.61 13.60 4.71
C THR A 63 -5.62 12.85 3.83
N ILE A 64 -6.13 12.13 2.83
CA ILE A 64 -5.33 11.43 1.83
C ILE A 64 -5.36 12.23 0.54
N THR A 65 -4.18 12.59 0.02
CA THR A 65 -3.99 13.04 -1.36
C THR A 65 -3.13 12.00 -2.06
N ASP A 66 -3.68 11.34 -3.08
CA ASP A 66 -2.98 10.29 -3.81
C ASP A 66 -3.45 10.24 -5.27
N ILE A 67 -2.73 9.46 -6.07
CA ILE A 67 -3.11 9.14 -7.45
C ILE A 67 -3.99 7.89 -7.43
N PHE A 68 -5.23 8.06 -7.86
CA PHE A 68 -6.20 6.99 -8.04
C PHE A 68 -6.19 6.52 -9.47
N GLU A 69 -6.58 5.25 -9.64
CA GLU A 69 -6.61 4.61 -10.94
C GLU A 69 -7.94 3.92 -11.17
N ILE A 70 -8.40 4.00 -12.41
CA ILE A 70 -9.52 3.22 -12.91
C ILE A 70 -9.14 2.56 -14.22
N ARG A 71 -9.75 1.40 -14.46
CA ARG A 71 -9.60 0.68 -15.71
C ARG A 71 -10.79 0.96 -16.62
N VAL A 72 -10.51 1.45 -17.82
CA VAL A 72 -11.54 1.79 -18.82
C VAL A 72 -11.33 0.97 -20.09
N ASN A 73 -12.40 0.74 -20.85
CA ASN A 73 -12.28 0.07 -22.14
C ASN A 73 -11.60 0.95 -23.19
N VAL A 74 -10.97 0.29 -24.16
CA VAL A 74 -10.58 0.92 -25.43
C VAL A 74 -11.84 0.98 -26.29
N GLY A 75 -12.63 2.07 -26.18
CA GLY A 75 -13.84 2.25 -26.99
C GLY A 75 -13.57 2.28 -28.51
N ASP A 76 -14.62 2.47 -29.33
CA ASP A 76 -14.64 2.34 -30.81
C ASP A 76 -13.75 3.31 -31.65
N GLY A 77 -12.61 3.77 -31.15
CA GLY A 77 -11.65 4.60 -31.90
C GLY A 77 -11.41 6.00 -31.35
N GLY A 78 -11.74 6.24 -30.07
CA GLY A 78 -11.61 7.55 -29.44
C GLY A 78 -10.21 7.88 -28.91
N GLY A 79 -9.73 9.12 -29.14
CA GLY A 79 -8.48 9.65 -28.60
C GLY A 79 -8.52 9.94 -27.09
N ALA A 80 -7.40 10.31 -26.49
CA ALA A 80 -7.32 10.58 -25.04
C ALA A 80 -8.15 11.79 -24.55
N ASP A 81 -8.44 12.73 -25.45
CA ASP A 81 -9.25 13.91 -25.15
C ASP A 81 -10.73 13.57 -24.91
N GLU A 82 -11.16 12.31 -25.04
CA GLU A 82 -12.56 11.91 -24.96
C GLU A 82 -13.05 11.51 -23.57
N LEU A 83 -12.22 11.55 -22.53
CA LEU A 83 -12.64 11.28 -21.16
C LEU A 83 -12.53 12.54 -20.31
N LEU A 84 -13.66 13.03 -19.82
CA LEU A 84 -13.73 14.12 -18.86
C LEU A 84 -13.97 13.55 -17.47
N LEU A 85 -13.06 13.86 -16.54
CA LEU A 85 -13.20 13.57 -15.12
C LEU A 85 -13.53 14.87 -14.38
N SER A 86 -14.42 14.79 -13.38
CA SER A 86 -14.78 15.94 -12.56
C SER A 86 -15.09 15.56 -11.12
N ILE A 87 -14.74 16.46 -10.20
CA ILE A 87 -15.05 16.37 -8.76
C ILE A 87 -15.80 17.65 -8.39
N GLY A 88 -16.96 17.53 -7.73
CA GLY A 88 -17.81 18.68 -7.39
C GLY A 88 -18.20 19.53 -8.61
N GLY A 89 -18.37 18.89 -9.78
CA GLY A 89 -18.67 19.55 -11.06
C GLY A 89 -17.50 20.28 -11.72
N LYS A 90 -16.30 20.31 -11.11
CA LYS A 90 -15.11 20.92 -11.69
C LYS A 90 -14.27 19.86 -12.41
N ALA A 91 -13.88 20.16 -13.64
CA ALA A 91 -12.99 19.29 -14.42
C ALA A 91 -11.61 19.18 -13.77
N ILE A 92 -11.11 17.96 -13.63
CA ILE A 92 -9.79 17.66 -13.07
C ILE A 92 -8.81 17.18 -14.14
N GLN A 93 -7.51 17.19 -13.83
CA GLN A 93 -6.49 16.61 -14.71
C GLN A 93 -6.47 15.09 -14.58
N ALA A 94 -6.24 14.41 -15.70
CA ALA A 94 -6.09 12.97 -15.73
C ALA A 94 -5.03 12.55 -16.76
N GLN A 95 -4.43 11.39 -16.55
CA GLN A 95 -3.46 10.78 -17.45
C GLN A 95 -3.92 9.38 -17.85
N ILE A 96 -3.86 9.06 -19.14
CA ILE A 96 -4.16 7.72 -19.64
C ILE A 96 -2.86 6.97 -19.87
N GLU A 97 -2.81 5.75 -19.34
CA GLU A 97 -1.67 4.84 -19.44
C GLU A 97 -2.05 3.51 -20.10
N PRO A 98 -1.11 2.90 -20.85
CA PRO A 98 -1.28 1.53 -21.32
C PRO A 98 -1.38 0.56 -20.13
N TYR A 99 -2.27 -0.42 -20.23
CA TYR A 99 -2.42 -1.44 -19.19
C TYR A 99 -1.67 -2.72 -19.59
N PHE A 100 -0.97 -3.32 -18.64
CA PHE A 100 -0.20 -4.54 -18.87
C PHE A 100 -0.59 -5.62 -17.87
N ILE A 101 -0.80 -6.83 -18.38
CA ILE A 101 -1.03 -8.02 -17.56
C ILE A 101 0.13 -8.97 -17.78
N LYS A 102 0.88 -9.25 -16.70
CA LYS A 102 2.04 -10.17 -16.72
C LYS A 102 3.09 -9.79 -17.78
N GLY A 103 3.28 -8.48 -18.00
CA GLY A 103 4.22 -7.92 -18.98
C GLY A 103 3.77 -8.07 -20.44
N LYS A 104 2.48 -8.28 -20.70
CA LYS A 104 1.88 -8.19 -22.04
C LYS A 104 0.92 -7.02 -22.07
N LEU A 105 0.91 -6.30 -23.19
CA LEU A 105 -0.04 -5.22 -23.43
C LEU A 105 -1.46 -5.79 -23.47
N GLU A 106 -2.35 -5.21 -22.67
CA GLU A 106 -3.77 -5.49 -22.71
C GLU A 106 -4.43 -4.55 -23.73
N LYS A 107 -5.04 -5.11 -24.78
CA LYS A 107 -5.48 -4.34 -25.94
C LYS A 107 -6.85 -3.70 -25.76
N ASP A 108 -7.66 -4.28 -24.89
CA ASP A 108 -9.07 -3.92 -24.74
C ASP A 108 -9.30 -2.93 -23.60
N SER A 109 -8.27 -2.59 -22.81
CA SER A 109 -8.40 -1.67 -21.68
C SER A 109 -7.17 -0.80 -21.45
N ARG A 110 -7.38 0.31 -20.74
CA ARG A 110 -6.34 1.28 -20.35
C ARG A 110 -6.55 1.70 -18.90
N LEU A 111 -5.50 2.24 -18.30
CA LEU A 111 -5.61 2.90 -17.01
C LEU A 111 -5.85 4.40 -17.21
N VAL A 112 -6.70 4.97 -16.38
CA VAL A 112 -6.84 6.42 -16.22
C VAL A 112 -6.44 6.76 -14.79
N LEU A 113 -5.41 7.59 -14.66
CA LEU A 113 -4.85 8.05 -13.40
C LEU A 113 -5.29 9.49 -13.16
N PHE A 114 -5.66 9.81 -11.93
CA PHE A 114 -6.01 11.17 -11.54
C PHE A 114 -5.67 11.39 -10.07
N GLU A 115 -5.30 12.63 -9.72
CA GLU A 115 -5.08 13.01 -8.33
C GLU A 115 -6.43 13.38 -7.68
N ALA A 116 -6.64 12.91 -6.45
CA ALA A 116 -7.75 13.37 -5.64
C ALA A 116 -7.34 13.52 -4.17
N THR A 117 -8.06 14.40 -3.47
CA THR A 117 -7.89 14.66 -2.04
C THR A 117 -9.17 14.28 -1.31
N ILE A 118 -9.05 13.41 -0.31
CA ILE A 118 -10.17 12.79 0.39
C ILE A 118 -10.01 13.08 1.89
N PRO A 119 -10.92 13.89 2.48
CA PRO A 119 -10.90 14.18 3.91
C PRO A 119 -11.03 12.91 4.80
N PRO A 120 -10.76 13.01 6.10
CA PRO A 120 -10.85 11.88 7.03
C PRO A 120 -12.26 11.34 7.15
N LEU A 121 -12.41 10.01 7.21
CA LEU A 121 -13.72 9.33 7.35
C LEU A 121 -14.77 9.91 6.40
N SER A 122 -14.40 10.10 5.14
CA SER A 122 -15.24 10.76 4.14
C SER A 122 -15.19 10.05 2.80
N MET A 123 -16.16 10.39 1.95
CA MET A 123 -16.25 9.87 0.61
C MET A 123 -16.31 11.03 -0.39
N ILE A 124 -15.57 10.92 -1.48
CA ILE A 124 -15.69 11.85 -2.61
C ILE A 124 -16.28 11.13 -3.82
N LYS A 125 -16.86 11.92 -4.72
CA LYS A 125 -17.46 11.44 -5.97
C LYS A 125 -16.69 11.98 -7.16
N VAL A 126 -16.16 11.08 -7.97
CA VAL A 126 -15.48 11.38 -9.24
C VAL A 126 -16.40 10.98 -10.37
N ARG A 127 -16.90 11.98 -11.10
CA ARG A 127 -17.75 11.75 -12.27
C ARG A 127 -16.89 11.60 -13.51
N VAL A 128 -17.05 10.48 -14.21
CA VAL A 128 -16.34 10.14 -15.45
C VAL A 128 -17.32 10.11 -16.62
N GLN A 129 -16.99 10.80 -17.70
CA GLN A 129 -17.85 10.91 -18.87
C GLN A 129 -17.04 10.81 -20.17
N LYS A 130 -17.61 10.14 -21.17
CA LYS A 130 -17.09 10.22 -22.54
C LYS A 130 -17.48 11.56 -23.15
N LYS A 131 -16.61 12.55 -23.00
CA LYS A 131 -16.78 13.93 -23.46
C LYS A 131 -15.42 14.57 -23.67
N ASN A 132 -15.33 15.51 -24.61
CA ASN A 132 -14.13 16.31 -24.80
C ASN A 132 -13.69 16.96 -23.46
N SER A 133 -12.49 16.63 -23.00
CA SER A 133 -11.91 17.08 -21.74
C SER A 133 -11.39 18.53 -21.79
N GLY A 134 -11.26 19.11 -23.00
CA GLY A 134 -10.62 20.41 -23.21
C GLY A 134 -9.11 20.37 -22.96
N GLY A 135 -8.46 19.22 -23.21
CA GLY A 135 -7.02 19.01 -22.98
C GLY A 135 -6.64 18.76 -21.51
N LYS A 136 -7.62 18.47 -20.65
CA LYS A 136 -7.40 18.13 -19.24
C LYS A 136 -6.96 16.68 -19.04
N THR A 137 -7.35 15.80 -19.95
CA THR A 137 -6.95 14.39 -19.96
C THR A 137 -5.92 14.18 -21.05
N VAL A 138 -4.74 13.68 -20.67
CA VAL A 138 -3.60 13.56 -21.58
C VAL A 138 -3.10 12.11 -21.67
N LEU A 139 -2.44 11.75 -22.77
CA LEU A 139 -1.71 10.48 -22.85
C LEU A 139 -0.38 10.58 -22.11
N SER A 140 -0.01 9.49 -21.44
CA SER A 140 1.35 9.34 -20.93
C SER A 140 2.38 9.36 -22.07
N LYS A 141 3.57 9.87 -21.76
CA LYS A 141 4.73 9.81 -22.65
C LYS A 141 5.52 8.54 -22.34
N LEU A 142 5.88 7.78 -23.37
CA LEU A 142 6.59 6.52 -23.21
C LEU A 142 8.01 6.66 -23.78
N GLU A 143 8.99 6.56 -22.90
CA GLU A 143 10.41 6.48 -23.27
C GLU A 143 10.93 5.08 -22.99
N ILE A 144 11.59 4.47 -23.98
CA ILE A 144 12.08 3.10 -23.90
C ILE A 144 13.56 3.01 -24.22
N SER A 145 14.28 2.21 -23.42
CA SER A 145 15.71 1.96 -23.61
C SER A 145 16.00 0.98 -24.74
N LYS A 146 15.07 0.06 -25.00
CA LYS A 146 15.18 -0.97 -26.03
C LYS A 146 13.80 -1.41 -26.52
N LEU A 147 13.62 -1.45 -27.83
CA LEU A 147 12.39 -1.92 -28.47
C LEU A 147 12.25 -3.45 -28.28
N SER A 148 11.18 -3.87 -27.61
CA SER A 148 10.73 -5.27 -27.50
C SER A 148 9.55 -5.52 -28.44
N ASP A 149 9.13 -6.78 -28.61
CA ASP A 149 7.93 -7.08 -29.41
C ASP A 149 6.66 -6.50 -28.76
N THR A 150 6.57 -6.47 -27.43
CA THR A 150 5.46 -5.84 -26.69
C THR A 150 5.38 -4.34 -26.97
N TRP A 151 6.52 -3.65 -27.01
CA TRP A 151 6.54 -2.22 -27.34
C TRP A 151 6.18 -1.97 -28.81
N LYS A 152 6.57 -2.85 -29.74
CA LYS A 152 6.14 -2.73 -31.15
C LYS A 152 4.62 -2.82 -31.31
N GLU A 153 3.95 -3.65 -30.52
CA GLU A 153 2.48 -3.73 -30.52
C GLU A 153 1.84 -2.39 -30.08
N LEU A 154 2.54 -1.63 -29.24
CA LEU A 154 2.12 -0.32 -28.75
C LEU A 154 2.37 0.81 -29.76
N GLU A 155 3.41 0.71 -30.59
CA GLU A 155 3.73 1.70 -31.64
C GLU A 155 2.62 1.83 -32.70
N GLY A 156 1.87 0.76 -32.95
CA GLY A 156 0.70 0.74 -33.83
C GLY A 156 -0.60 1.26 -33.19
N SER A 157 -0.53 1.84 -31.98
CA SER A 157 -1.69 2.28 -31.19
C SER A 157 -1.73 3.81 -31.01
N PHE A 158 -2.31 4.29 -29.90
CA PHE A 158 -2.47 5.72 -29.58
C PHE A 158 -1.19 6.38 -29.06
N TRP A 159 -0.19 5.58 -28.65
CA TRP A 159 1.04 6.11 -28.06
C TRP A 159 2.16 6.24 -29.07
N SER A 160 2.92 7.34 -28.95
CA SER A 160 4.20 7.49 -29.62
C SER A 160 5.33 7.02 -28.71
N LEU A 161 6.23 6.21 -29.24
CA LEU A 161 7.40 5.71 -28.51
C LEU A 161 8.62 6.55 -28.87
N LYS A 162 9.34 7.00 -27.84
CA LYS A 162 10.65 7.61 -28.02
C LYS A 162 11.71 6.64 -27.53
N THR A 163 12.57 6.19 -28.45
CA THR A 163 13.72 5.36 -28.06
C THR A 163 14.85 6.26 -27.56
N THR A 164 15.30 6.04 -26.33
CA THR A 164 16.43 6.76 -25.72
C THR A 164 17.59 5.79 -25.52
N LYS A 165 18.83 6.21 -25.84
CA LYS A 165 20.05 5.46 -25.48
C LYS A 165 20.36 5.79 -24.02
N PRO A 166 20.19 4.89 -23.05
CA PRO A 166 20.34 5.32 -21.68
C PRO A 166 21.79 5.11 -21.25
N SER A 167 22.48 6.20 -20.93
CA SER A 167 23.57 6.14 -19.96
C SER A 167 23.03 6.14 -18.52
N THR A 168 21.82 6.67 -18.31
CA THR A 168 21.08 6.69 -17.03
C THR A 168 19.56 6.77 -17.30
N LEU A 169 18.73 6.07 -16.52
CA LEU A 169 17.27 6.21 -16.50
C LEU A 169 16.89 6.91 -15.20
N SER A 170 16.26 8.08 -15.25
CA SER A 170 15.80 8.80 -14.06
C SER A 170 14.32 9.16 -14.12
N LEU A 171 13.68 9.17 -12.96
CA LEU A 171 12.31 9.62 -12.76
C LEU A 171 12.32 10.75 -11.73
N GLU A 172 11.61 11.83 -12.03
CA GLU A 172 11.57 13.03 -11.20
C GLU A 172 10.11 13.40 -10.89
N THR A 173 9.87 13.73 -9.63
CA THR A 173 8.64 14.33 -9.12
C THR A 173 8.97 15.68 -8.49
N GLN A 174 8.00 16.41 -7.98
CA GLN A 174 8.29 17.65 -7.24
C GLN A 174 9.05 17.43 -5.90
N PHE A 175 9.12 16.18 -5.40
CA PHE A 175 9.69 15.86 -4.09
C PHE A 175 10.91 14.94 -4.14
N LEU A 176 10.99 14.10 -5.16
CA LEU A 176 11.95 13.00 -5.25
C LEU A 176 12.43 12.82 -6.68
N GLU A 177 13.74 12.71 -6.85
CA GLU A 177 14.40 12.21 -8.05
C GLU A 177 14.93 10.81 -7.77
N THR A 178 14.76 9.87 -8.69
CA THR A 178 15.29 8.52 -8.60
C THR A 178 16.07 8.17 -9.85
N SER A 179 17.14 7.39 -9.70
CA SER A 179 17.88 6.81 -10.81
C SER A 179 17.77 5.30 -10.80
N HIS A 180 17.73 4.72 -11.99
CA HIS A 180 17.48 3.32 -12.23
C HIS A 180 18.51 2.74 -13.17
N ASP A 181 18.81 1.47 -12.96
CA ASP A 181 19.61 0.69 -13.89
C ASP A 181 18.87 0.59 -15.23
N PRO A 182 19.48 1.02 -16.34
CA PRO A 182 18.77 1.11 -17.62
C PRO A 182 18.49 -0.23 -18.29
N VAL A 183 19.12 -1.31 -17.80
CA VAL A 183 18.99 -2.67 -18.34
C VAL A 183 17.96 -3.47 -17.55
N THR A 184 17.83 -3.22 -16.25
CA THR A 184 16.99 -4.00 -15.33
C THR A 184 15.85 -3.19 -14.71
N GLY A 185 15.87 -1.86 -14.82
CA GLY A 185 14.92 -0.95 -14.18
C GLY A 185 15.07 -0.84 -12.65
N ALA A 186 16.03 -1.55 -12.05
CA ALA A 186 16.21 -1.58 -10.61
C ALA A 186 16.63 -0.20 -10.07
N LEU A 187 16.07 0.19 -8.92
CA LEU A 187 16.45 1.44 -8.25
C LEU A 187 17.96 1.42 -7.94
N GLN A 188 18.64 2.54 -8.14
CA GLN A 188 20.06 2.71 -7.81
C GLN A 188 20.28 3.83 -6.79
N LYS A 189 19.54 4.93 -6.93
CA LYS A 189 19.66 6.12 -6.08
C LYS A 189 18.33 6.83 -5.95
N ALA A 190 18.09 7.44 -4.79
CA ALA A 190 17.00 8.38 -4.56
C ALA A 190 17.56 9.69 -3.99
N THR A 191 17.11 10.83 -4.49
CA THR A 191 17.49 12.18 -4.05
C THR A 191 16.23 12.94 -3.65
N LYS A 192 16.16 13.43 -2.42
CA LYS A 192 15.04 14.25 -1.95
C LYS A 192 15.22 15.71 -2.40
N LEU A 193 14.37 16.15 -3.30
CA LEU A 193 14.39 17.50 -3.89
C LEU A 193 13.91 18.50 -2.83
N GLY A 194 14.76 19.48 -2.51
CA GLY A 194 14.53 20.47 -1.44
C GLY A 194 15.43 20.31 -0.21
N SER A 195 15.94 19.10 0.06
CA SER A 195 16.98 18.87 1.09
C SER A 195 18.34 18.47 0.49
N GLU A 196 18.37 18.17 -0.81
CA GLU A 196 19.50 17.58 -1.55
C GLU A 196 20.07 16.30 -0.93
N GLN A 197 19.33 15.67 0.00
CA GLN A 197 19.72 14.42 0.63
C GLN A 197 19.64 13.28 -0.38
N THR A 198 20.77 12.59 -0.54
CA THR A 198 20.92 11.47 -1.45
C THR A 198 21.03 10.16 -0.68
N PHE A 199 20.27 9.18 -1.13
CA PHE A 199 20.25 7.82 -0.62
C PHE A 199 20.76 6.88 -1.72
N SER A 200 21.88 6.20 -1.47
CA SER A 200 22.37 5.12 -2.33
C SER A 200 21.57 3.86 -2.00
N CYS A 201 20.82 3.34 -2.98
CA CYS A 201 19.90 2.24 -2.79
C CYS A 201 19.92 1.35 -4.05
N GLU A 202 20.91 0.47 -4.15
CA GLU A 202 20.99 -0.45 -5.29
C GLU A 202 20.09 -1.65 -5.01
N GLN A 203 18.96 -1.69 -5.71
CA GLN A 203 18.02 -2.80 -5.66
C GLN A 203 18.52 -3.94 -6.54
N SER A 204 18.40 -5.17 -6.04
CA SER A 204 18.63 -6.38 -6.84
C SER A 204 17.74 -7.51 -6.36
N TRP A 205 17.50 -8.45 -7.27
CA TRP A 205 16.74 -9.67 -7.01
C TRP A 205 17.68 -10.86 -7.04
N GLN A 206 17.64 -11.67 -5.99
CA GLN A 206 18.53 -12.80 -5.88
C GLN A 206 17.78 -14.06 -5.53
N LYS A 207 18.37 -15.19 -5.92
CA LYS A 207 17.92 -16.53 -5.55
C LYS A 207 19.04 -17.20 -4.75
N TYR A 208 18.69 -17.90 -3.68
CA TYR A 208 19.62 -18.80 -2.99
C TYR A 208 19.99 -19.99 -3.88
N ARG A 209 21.28 -20.34 -3.95
CA ARG A 209 21.73 -21.45 -4.82
C ARG A 209 21.19 -22.79 -4.33
N ASP A 210 21.35 -23.03 -3.03
CA ASP A 210 20.81 -24.19 -2.36
C ASP A 210 19.86 -23.73 -1.25
N ALA A 211 18.63 -24.23 -1.29
CA ALA A 211 17.63 -24.02 -0.26
C ALA A 211 17.00 -25.37 0.10
N ALA A 212 16.94 -25.64 1.39
CA ALA A 212 16.28 -26.82 1.96
C ALA A 212 15.43 -26.39 3.17
N GLY A 213 14.73 -27.36 3.76
CA GLY A 213 13.74 -27.12 4.81
C GLY A 213 12.33 -27.31 4.28
N GLY A 214 11.37 -26.55 4.80
CA GLY A 214 9.94 -26.73 4.55
C GLY A 214 9.13 -25.51 5.02
N ALA A 215 7.90 -25.74 5.47
CA ALA A 215 7.00 -24.66 5.87
C ALA A 215 7.51 -23.86 7.09
N TYR A 216 8.26 -24.50 8.00
CA TYR A 216 8.74 -23.90 9.24
C TYR A 216 10.23 -23.64 9.23
N LEU A 217 11.02 -24.59 8.72
CA LEU A 217 12.47 -24.48 8.73
C LEU A 217 12.98 -23.90 7.42
N MET A 218 13.85 -22.90 7.57
CA MET A 218 14.66 -22.33 6.50
C MET A 218 16.09 -22.85 6.63
N ARG A 219 16.65 -23.45 5.58
CA ARG A 219 18.07 -23.85 5.51
C ARG A 219 18.66 -23.32 4.21
N LEU A 220 19.51 -22.30 4.30
CA LEU A 220 19.93 -21.53 3.13
C LEU A 220 21.45 -21.55 2.97
N SER A 221 21.91 -21.66 1.73
CA SER A 221 23.31 -21.38 1.39
C SER A 221 23.65 -19.92 1.65
N SER A 222 24.91 -19.63 2.00
CA SER A 222 25.42 -18.24 1.97
C SER A 222 25.52 -17.69 0.54
N GLU A 223 25.66 -18.58 -0.44
CA GLU A 223 25.79 -18.22 -1.84
C GLU A 223 24.42 -17.91 -2.48
N THR A 224 24.39 -16.82 -3.26
CA THR A 224 23.24 -16.45 -4.07
C THR A 224 23.61 -16.30 -5.54
N THR A 225 22.59 -16.27 -6.38
CA THR A 225 22.66 -15.92 -7.80
C THR A 225 21.81 -14.69 -8.03
N ASP A 226 22.39 -13.67 -8.65
CA ASP A 226 21.65 -12.50 -9.10
C ASP A 226 20.75 -12.87 -10.28
N ILE A 227 19.46 -12.59 -10.14
CA ILE A 227 18.44 -12.84 -11.16
C ILE A 227 17.72 -11.56 -11.59
N THR A 228 18.24 -10.40 -11.23
CA THR A 228 17.67 -9.07 -11.54
C THR A 228 17.40 -8.93 -13.04
N SER A 229 18.36 -9.34 -13.88
CA SER A 229 18.21 -9.35 -15.35
C SER A 229 17.36 -10.51 -15.88
N ASN A 230 17.24 -11.60 -15.11
CA ASN A 230 16.54 -12.84 -15.46
C ASN A 230 15.08 -12.89 -15.01
N LEU A 231 14.60 -11.92 -14.23
CA LEU A 231 13.15 -11.73 -14.02
C LEU A 231 12.40 -11.56 -15.35
N ASN A 232 13.09 -11.19 -16.42
CA ASN A 232 12.59 -11.13 -17.80
C ASN A 232 12.62 -12.48 -18.58
N GLY A 233 13.13 -13.57 -17.99
CA GLY A 233 13.54 -14.80 -18.68
C GLY A 233 12.45 -15.83 -19.07
N SER A 234 11.24 -15.73 -18.55
CA SER A 234 10.07 -16.52 -18.97
C SER A 234 9.05 -15.64 -19.72
N LYS A 235 9.38 -15.29 -20.97
CA LYS A 235 8.47 -14.70 -21.97
C LYS A 235 7.58 -13.52 -21.52
N SER A 236 8.15 -12.54 -20.81
CA SER A 236 7.75 -11.13 -20.92
C SER A 236 8.98 -10.28 -20.58
N ARG A 237 9.32 -9.38 -21.51
CA ARG A 237 10.56 -8.61 -21.53
C ARG A 237 10.20 -7.13 -21.53
N ASP A 238 9.61 -6.62 -20.47
CA ASP A 238 9.25 -5.19 -20.43
C ASP A 238 9.47 -4.62 -19.03
N HIS A 239 10.24 -3.53 -18.99
CA HIS A 239 10.48 -2.73 -17.79
C HIS A 239 9.29 -1.80 -17.60
N PHE A 240 8.47 -2.10 -16.60
CA PHE A 240 7.58 -1.13 -16.00
C PHE A 240 8.08 -0.86 -14.59
N ALA A 241 8.33 0.42 -14.26
CA ALA A 241 8.41 0.88 -12.88
C ALA A 241 7.00 0.93 -12.27
N ARG A 242 6.41 -0.25 -12.14
CA ARG A 242 5.33 -0.60 -11.22
C ARG A 242 5.57 -2.07 -10.95
N LEU A 243 6.24 -2.35 -9.84
CA LEU A 243 6.94 -3.60 -9.61
C LEU A 243 5.94 -4.76 -9.40
N SER A 244 5.47 -5.33 -10.52
CA SER A 244 4.66 -6.55 -10.58
C SER A 244 5.59 -7.77 -10.60
N THR A 245 5.66 -8.53 -9.51
CA THR A 245 6.30 -9.84 -9.53
C THR A 245 5.25 -10.93 -9.70
N ASN A 246 5.08 -11.39 -10.94
CA ASN A 246 4.37 -12.63 -11.22
C ASN A 246 5.34 -13.58 -11.93
N ARG A 247 5.67 -14.74 -11.34
CA ARG A 247 6.03 -15.97 -12.08
C ARG A 247 6.13 -17.23 -11.24
N ARG A 248 5.49 -18.27 -11.81
CA ARG A 248 5.69 -19.69 -11.55
C ARG A 248 6.94 -20.23 -12.27
N THR A 249 7.37 -21.40 -11.79
CA THR A 249 8.40 -22.33 -12.27
C THR A 249 9.87 -21.97 -12.01
N LEU A 250 10.34 -22.30 -10.81
CA LEU A 250 11.69 -22.83 -10.60
C LEU A 250 11.72 -23.73 -9.33
N PHE A 251 12.26 -24.95 -9.41
CA PHE A 251 12.39 -25.86 -8.28
C PHE A 251 13.32 -25.30 -7.17
N SER A 252 12.95 -25.51 -5.90
CA SER A 252 13.67 -25.20 -4.64
C SER A 252 14.34 -23.82 -4.50
N ASN A 253 13.56 -22.72 -4.44
CA ASN A 253 14.13 -21.36 -4.41
C ASN A 253 13.50 -20.45 -3.39
N VAL A 254 14.34 -19.60 -2.81
CA VAL A 254 13.91 -18.45 -2.02
C VAL A 254 14.32 -17.19 -2.77
N LEU A 255 13.34 -16.38 -3.15
CA LEU A 255 13.55 -15.10 -3.84
C LEU A 255 13.71 -13.99 -2.80
N ARG A 256 14.66 -13.09 -3.05
CA ARG A 256 14.91 -11.93 -2.17
C ARG A 256 15.05 -10.64 -2.95
N SER A 257 14.58 -9.55 -2.37
CA SER A 257 14.98 -8.19 -2.74
C SER A 257 16.13 -7.76 -1.83
N LYS A 258 17.18 -7.17 -2.41
CA LYS A 258 18.35 -6.65 -1.68
C LYS A 258 18.48 -5.16 -1.98
N ILE A 259 18.58 -4.32 -0.96
CA ILE A 259 18.88 -2.88 -1.08
C ILE A 259 20.21 -2.61 -0.37
N THR A 260 21.23 -2.13 -1.08
CA THR A 260 22.61 -2.00 -0.58
C THR A 260 23.06 -0.56 -0.27
N LYS A 261 23.98 -0.50 0.72
CA LYS A 261 25.13 0.41 0.86
C LYS A 261 24.90 1.74 1.58
N TRP A 262 24.73 1.66 2.89
CA TRP A 262 24.81 2.81 3.80
C TRP A 262 26.00 2.64 4.75
N PRO A 263 27.23 2.99 4.32
CA PRO A 263 28.41 2.85 5.15
C PRO A 263 28.36 3.86 6.30
N SER A 264 28.10 3.36 7.50
CA SER A 264 28.21 4.12 8.75
C SER A 264 28.53 3.17 9.89
N ASP A 265 29.47 3.54 10.75
CA ASP A 265 29.80 2.80 11.98
C ASP A 265 28.67 2.84 13.03
N LYS A 266 27.60 3.61 12.76
CA LYS A 266 26.42 3.78 13.62
C LYS A 266 25.13 3.39 12.90
N LEU A 267 25.23 2.44 11.99
CA LEU A 267 24.07 1.85 11.35
C LEU A 267 23.16 1.18 12.39
N ARG A 268 21.87 1.47 12.35
CA ARG A 268 20.85 0.80 13.16
C ARG A 268 19.80 0.19 12.23
N SER A 269 19.27 -0.96 12.63
CA SER A 269 18.31 -1.72 11.84
C SER A 269 17.18 -2.21 12.72
N TYR A 270 15.96 -2.23 12.18
CA TYR A 270 14.76 -2.59 12.92
C TYR A 270 13.77 -3.34 12.03
N THR A 271 12.99 -4.23 12.63
CA THR A 271 11.72 -4.69 12.04
C THR A 271 10.60 -4.45 13.03
N ASP A 272 9.40 -4.27 12.51
CA ASP A 272 8.24 -4.11 13.36
C ASP A 272 7.86 -5.42 14.08
N SER A 273 7.08 -5.27 15.14
CA SER A 273 6.40 -6.35 15.83
C SER A 273 4.90 -6.09 15.73
N VAL A 274 4.21 -6.92 14.95
CA VAL A 274 2.76 -6.88 14.69
C VAL A 274 2.25 -5.50 14.27
N GLY A 275 3.06 -4.71 13.55
CA GLY A 275 2.70 -3.38 13.09
C GLY A 275 2.67 -2.28 14.16
N LEU A 276 3.20 -2.53 15.37
CA LEU A 276 3.14 -1.58 16.49
C LEU A 276 4.48 -0.88 16.78
N GLN A 277 5.51 -1.64 17.10
CA GLN A 277 6.80 -1.13 17.59
C GLN A 277 7.95 -1.63 16.72
N LEU A 278 8.96 -0.78 16.47
CA LEU A 278 10.16 -1.18 15.75
C LEU A 278 11.21 -1.71 16.73
N LEU A 279 11.54 -2.99 16.63
CA LEU A 279 12.51 -3.65 17.49
C LEU A 279 13.87 -3.71 16.81
N ARG A 280 14.94 -3.39 17.55
CA ARG A 280 16.31 -3.38 17.05
C ARG A 280 16.73 -4.79 16.63
N ARG A 281 17.31 -4.88 15.42
CA ARG A 281 17.86 -6.09 14.83
C ARG A 281 19.35 -5.90 14.58
N GLU A 282 20.12 -6.90 14.96
CA GLU A 282 21.56 -6.91 14.74
C GLU A 282 21.93 -8.12 13.88
N PHE A 283 22.96 -7.93 13.07
CA PHE A 283 23.60 -9.02 12.37
C PHE A 283 24.50 -9.75 13.35
N TYR A 284 24.33 -11.06 13.44
CA TYR A 284 25.23 -11.95 14.15
C TYR A 284 25.95 -12.83 13.14
N ASN A 285 27.24 -13.11 13.39
CA ASN A 285 28.01 -14.06 12.58
C ASN A 285 27.55 -15.51 12.84
N LEU A 286 26.34 -15.78 12.35
CA LEU A 286 25.57 -17.01 12.46
C LEU A 286 25.12 -17.41 11.04
N PRO A 287 24.67 -18.67 10.84
CA PRO A 287 24.05 -19.08 9.58
C PRO A 287 22.96 -18.11 9.10
N VAL A 288 22.78 -18.06 7.78
CA VAL A 288 21.90 -17.10 7.08
C VAL A 288 20.52 -17.03 7.70
N GLU A 289 19.89 -18.18 7.90
CA GLU A 289 18.53 -18.34 8.42
C GLU A 289 18.36 -17.79 9.84
N LYS A 290 19.44 -17.74 10.64
CA LYS A 290 19.39 -17.25 12.03
C LYS A 290 19.37 -15.74 12.14
N ASN A 291 19.61 -15.04 11.03
CA ASN A 291 19.57 -13.57 10.95
C ASN A 291 18.28 -13.05 10.32
N TYR A 292 17.34 -13.94 9.96
CA TYR A 292 16.02 -13.54 9.52
C TYR A 292 15.10 -13.25 10.70
N TYR A 293 14.39 -12.14 10.59
CA TYR A 293 13.39 -11.68 11.55
C TYR A 293 12.05 -11.48 10.83
N PRO A 294 10.92 -11.65 11.53
CA PRO A 294 9.63 -11.23 11.00
C PRO A 294 9.66 -9.73 10.64
N MET A 295 9.06 -9.42 9.50
CA MET A 295 8.73 -8.09 9.01
C MET A 295 7.23 -8.09 8.67
N PRO A 296 6.33 -7.95 9.66
CA PRO A 296 4.90 -7.91 9.40
C PRO A 296 4.49 -6.74 8.51
N THR A 297 5.02 -5.53 8.76
CA THR A 297 4.67 -4.33 7.96
C THR A 297 5.88 -3.55 7.48
N ALA A 298 7.00 -3.56 8.20
CA ALA A 298 8.11 -2.67 7.93
C ALA A 298 9.49 -3.16 8.38
N ALA A 299 10.49 -2.88 7.56
CA ALA A 299 11.91 -2.96 7.90
C ALA A 299 12.53 -1.57 7.78
N VAL A 300 13.34 -1.17 8.77
CA VAL A 300 13.95 0.16 8.83
C VAL A 300 15.45 0.03 8.93
N ILE A 301 16.15 0.87 8.19
CA ILE A 301 17.59 1.06 8.29
C ILE A 301 17.89 2.55 8.44
N GLU A 302 18.76 2.90 9.37
CA GLU A 302 19.07 4.30 9.66
C GLU A 302 20.53 4.52 10.04
N THR A 303 20.96 5.77 9.90
CA THR A 303 22.21 6.30 10.45
C THR A 303 21.87 7.46 11.39
N GLU A 304 22.87 8.26 11.75
CA GLU A 304 22.67 9.50 12.50
C GLU A 304 22.02 10.63 11.69
N LYS A 305 21.90 10.49 10.36
CA LYS A 305 21.48 11.58 9.44
C LYS A 305 20.30 11.24 8.54
N GLN A 306 20.07 9.95 8.33
CA GLN A 306 19.11 9.46 7.36
C GLN A 306 18.45 8.20 7.85
N ARG A 307 17.22 7.98 7.40
CA ARG A 307 16.46 6.75 7.62
C ARG A 307 15.76 6.34 6.33
N LEU A 308 15.82 5.05 6.03
CA LEU A 308 15.03 4.40 4.99
C LEU A 308 14.07 3.43 5.69
N SER A 309 12.78 3.66 5.49
CA SER A 309 11.72 2.73 5.90
C SER A 309 11.19 1.99 4.68
N ILE A 310 11.21 0.67 4.72
CA ILE A 310 10.67 -0.21 3.69
C ILE A 310 9.38 -0.81 4.25
N VAL A 311 8.25 -0.43 3.68
CA VAL A 311 6.91 -0.82 4.10
C VAL A 311 6.33 -1.84 3.12
N SER A 312 5.60 -2.84 3.59
CA SER A 312 4.90 -3.85 2.77
C SER A 312 3.42 -4.00 3.15
N ASN A 313 2.58 -4.42 2.20
CA ASN A 313 1.19 -4.82 2.46
C ASN A 313 1.05 -6.27 2.96
N VAL A 314 2.08 -7.08 2.80
CA VAL A 314 2.10 -8.48 3.24
C VAL A 314 3.32 -8.75 4.11
N GLU A 315 3.19 -9.73 4.99
CA GLU A 315 4.24 -10.09 5.93
C GLU A 315 5.41 -10.80 5.22
N HIS A 316 6.63 -10.44 5.60
CA HIS A 316 7.85 -11.03 5.06
C HIS A 316 8.83 -11.46 6.15
N GLY A 317 9.86 -12.18 5.75
CA GLY A 317 11.10 -12.30 6.54
C GLY A 317 12.11 -11.28 6.06
N ALA A 318 12.69 -10.50 6.96
CA ALA A 318 13.78 -9.57 6.65
C ALA A 318 15.07 -9.90 7.41
N ARG A 319 16.22 -9.69 6.78
CA ARG A 319 17.53 -9.74 7.43
C ARG A 319 18.39 -8.55 7.07
N PHE A 320 19.31 -8.22 7.96
CA PHE A 320 20.26 -7.12 7.80
C PHE A 320 21.67 -7.68 7.76
N MET A 321 22.50 -7.21 6.82
CA MET A 321 23.90 -7.61 6.70
C MET A 321 24.83 -6.46 7.08
N GLU A 322 26.09 -6.80 7.32
CA GLU A 322 27.17 -5.82 7.48
C GLU A 322 27.15 -4.81 6.31
N HIS A 323 27.38 -3.53 6.63
CA HIS A 323 27.37 -2.38 5.69
C HIS A 323 26.00 -1.90 5.18
N GLY A 324 24.92 -2.18 5.91
CA GLY A 324 23.64 -1.54 5.64
C GLY A 324 22.94 -2.10 4.42
N THR A 325 23.03 -3.42 4.27
CA THR A 325 22.21 -4.15 3.31
C THR A 325 20.97 -4.67 4.01
N VAL A 326 19.80 -4.37 3.46
CA VAL A 326 18.54 -5.03 3.86
C VAL A 326 18.19 -6.08 2.82
N GLU A 327 17.73 -7.22 3.29
CA GLU A 327 17.22 -8.28 2.45
C GLU A 327 15.83 -8.71 2.93
N ILE A 328 14.88 -8.75 1.99
CA ILE A 328 13.51 -9.15 2.24
C ILE A 328 13.23 -10.40 1.42
N ASN A 329 12.78 -11.45 2.09
CA ASN A 329 12.33 -12.70 1.47
C ASN A 329 10.92 -12.48 0.89
N ILE A 330 10.79 -12.79 -0.39
CA ILE A 330 9.61 -12.50 -1.19
C ILE A 330 8.73 -13.74 -1.26
N ASP A 331 9.31 -14.87 -1.65
CA ASP A 331 8.58 -16.12 -1.77
C ASP A 331 9.52 -17.34 -1.74
N ARG A 332 8.97 -18.52 -1.49
CA ARG A 332 9.70 -19.78 -1.38
C ARG A 332 8.99 -20.95 -2.06
N ILE A 333 9.75 -21.75 -2.80
CA ILE A 333 9.34 -23.08 -3.25
C ILE A 333 10.24 -24.10 -2.58
N LEU A 334 9.70 -25.07 -1.86
CA LEU A 334 10.43 -26.13 -1.17
C LEU A 334 9.70 -27.46 -1.34
N ASN A 335 10.39 -28.48 -1.83
CA ASN A 335 9.82 -29.79 -2.18
C ASN A 335 10.15 -30.88 -1.16
N GLN A 336 10.45 -30.50 0.09
CA GLN A 336 10.86 -31.40 1.16
C GLN A 336 10.08 -31.08 2.44
N ASP A 337 9.72 -32.12 3.19
CA ASP A 337 9.20 -31.96 4.56
C ASP A 337 10.36 -31.62 5.50
N ASP A 338 10.10 -30.75 6.48
CA ASP A 338 11.10 -30.30 7.44
C ASP A 338 11.03 -31.03 8.79
N GLY A 339 10.21 -32.07 8.89
CA GLY A 339 10.07 -32.91 10.08
C GLY A 339 9.34 -32.23 11.23
N LYS A 340 8.52 -31.20 10.96
CA LYS A 340 7.73 -30.48 11.98
C LYS A 340 6.27 -30.91 12.06
N GLY A 341 5.87 -31.91 11.28
CA GLY A 341 4.59 -32.60 11.43
C GLY A 341 3.54 -32.29 10.35
N LEU A 342 3.86 -31.49 9.32
CA LEU A 342 2.98 -31.30 8.17
C LEU A 342 3.01 -32.48 7.20
N GLY A 343 4.17 -33.15 7.06
CA GLY A 343 4.32 -34.35 6.25
C GLY A 343 4.51 -34.06 4.76
N PHE A 344 4.32 -35.09 3.93
CA PHE A 344 4.64 -35.07 2.49
C PHE A 344 3.41 -34.92 1.58
N GLY A 345 2.29 -34.44 2.12
CA GLY A 345 1.09 -34.17 1.34
C GLY A 345 1.32 -33.04 0.33
N SER A 346 0.50 -32.96 -0.72
CA SER A 346 0.59 -31.91 -1.74
C SER A 346 0.37 -30.50 -1.18
N ASP A 347 -0.45 -30.37 -0.13
CA ASP A 347 -0.74 -29.12 0.59
C ASP A 347 0.21 -28.90 1.80
N SER A 348 1.07 -29.89 2.10
CA SER A 348 2.04 -29.82 3.20
C SER A 348 3.39 -29.22 2.77
N LEU A 349 3.67 -29.26 1.47
CA LEU A 349 4.93 -28.82 0.88
C LEU A 349 4.73 -27.49 0.13
N PRO A 350 5.55 -26.45 0.38
CA PRO A 350 5.48 -25.17 -0.34
C PRO A 350 5.82 -25.32 -1.83
N THR A 351 4.92 -25.86 -2.63
CA THR A 351 5.11 -26.18 -4.06
C THR A 351 4.00 -25.65 -4.96
N ASP A 352 2.97 -25.10 -4.34
CA ASP A 352 1.67 -24.68 -4.84
C ASP A 352 1.57 -23.15 -4.96
N LEU A 353 2.64 -22.46 -5.36
CA LEU A 353 2.62 -21.00 -5.42
C LEU A 353 1.55 -20.44 -6.36
N HIS A 354 0.77 -19.51 -5.82
CA HIS A 354 -0.12 -18.63 -6.55
C HIS A 354 0.48 -17.22 -6.65
N PRO A 355 0.14 -16.44 -7.68
CA PRO A 355 0.54 -15.04 -7.73
C PRO A 355 -0.01 -14.26 -6.54
N VAL A 356 0.82 -13.43 -5.91
CA VAL A 356 0.43 -12.55 -4.80
C VAL A 356 0.73 -11.11 -5.18
N ASP A 357 -0.19 -10.19 -4.91
CA ASP A 357 0.02 -8.76 -5.12
C ASP A 357 0.78 -8.15 -3.94
N MET A 358 2.10 -8.05 -4.08
CA MET A 358 3.00 -7.51 -3.06
C MET A 358 3.35 -6.05 -3.38
N LYS A 359 2.99 -5.14 -2.48
CA LYS A 359 3.21 -3.69 -2.62
C LYS A 359 4.25 -3.24 -1.60
N PHE A 360 5.27 -2.54 -2.08
CA PHE A 360 6.29 -1.94 -1.23
C PHE A 360 6.27 -0.41 -1.36
N LYS A 361 6.35 0.31 -0.23
CA LYS A 361 6.64 1.75 -0.20
C LYS A 361 7.99 1.99 0.46
N LEU A 362 8.83 2.79 -0.19
CA LEU A 362 10.14 3.22 0.32
C LEU A 362 10.02 4.67 0.80
N VAL A 363 10.27 4.91 2.08
CA VAL A 363 10.21 6.25 2.69
C VAL A 363 11.60 6.69 3.07
N PHE A 364 12.01 7.83 2.50
CA PHE A 364 13.34 8.41 2.64
C PHE A 364 13.28 9.65 3.53
N ASP A 365 13.74 9.50 4.77
CA ASP A 365 13.65 10.55 5.79
C ASP A 365 15.01 11.13 6.16
N GLN A 366 15.01 12.44 6.37
CA GLN A 366 16.07 13.10 7.11
C GLN A 366 15.85 12.81 8.59
N PHE A 367 16.88 12.28 9.24
CA PHE A 367 16.74 11.74 10.57
C PHE A 367 17.89 12.23 11.45
N SER A 368 17.59 12.65 12.67
CA SER A 368 18.57 13.11 13.64
C SER A 368 18.19 12.61 15.02
N ASP A 369 18.36 11.30 15.25
CA ASP A 369 18.28 10.73 16.60
C ASP A 369 19.67 10.31 17.05
N HIS A 370 20.08 10.88 18.19
CA HIS A 370 21.39 10.72 18.78
C HIS A 370 21.43 9.64 19.86
N ASP A 371 20.30 9.03 20.24
CA ASP A 371 20.30 7.99 21.26
C ASP A 371 20.52 6.59 20.65
N ILE A 372 21.77 6.15 20.68
CA ILE A 372 22.24 4.88 20.14
C ILE A 372 21.96 3.71 21.10
N THR A 373 21.52 4.01 22.34
CA THR A 373 21.34 3.00 23.40
C THR A 373 19.97 2.32 23.38
N LYS A 374 19.01 2.86 22.63
CA LYS A 374 17.66 2.29 22.56
C LYS A 374 17.65 0.97 21.79
N ASN A 375 16.92 -0.01 22.35
CA ASN A 375 16.64 -1.31 21.73
C ASN A 375 15.38 -1.32 20.87
N TYR A 376 14.70 -0.18 20.79
CA TYR A 376 13.52 0.01 19.97
C TYR A 376 13.57 1.40 19.34
N SER A 377 12.74 1.56 18.32
CA SER A 377 12.50 2.82 17.64
C SER A 377 11.01 2.89 17.29
N THR A 378 10.61 3.97 16.64
CA THR A 378 9.25 4.13 16.14
C THR A 378 9.31 4.74 14.75
N HIS A 379 8.20 4.66 14.01
CA HIS A 379 8.15 5.21 12.66
C HIS A 379 8.33 6.73 12.67
N THR A 380 8.88 7.28 11.59
CA THR A 380 8.64 8.71 11.29
C THR A 380 7.17 8.87 10.93
N LEU A 381 6.63 10.08 11.01
CA LEU A 381 5.23 10.29 10.67
C LEU A 381 4.94 9.94 9.19
N ALA A 382 5.83 10.29 8.26
CA ALA A 382 5.70 9.90 6.86
C ALA A 382 5.73 8.36 6.67
N ALA A 383 6.61 7.64 7.38
CA ALA A 383 6.65 6.19 7.32
C ALA A 383 5.39 5.56 7.95
N GLN A 384 4.87 6.14 9.03
CA GLN A 384 3.64 5.69 9.66
C GLN A 384 2.44 5.83 8.72
N GLN A 385 2.29 6.99 8.06
CA GLN A 385 1.24 7.19 7.06
C GLN A 385 1.43 6.26 5.86
N ALA A 386 2.67 5.98 5.45
CA ALA A 386 2.93 4.99 4.40
C ALA A 386 2.47 3.58 4.78
N VAL A 387 2.70 3.14 6.04
CA VAL A 387 2.15 1.87 6.57
C VAL A 387 0.63 1.89 6.50
N GLN A 388 -0.02 2.93 7.04
CA GLN A 388 -1.48 3.05 7.03
C GLN A 388 -2.06 3.00 5.61
N ASN A 389 -1.49 3.76 4.66
CA ASN A 389 -1.96 3.81 3.28
C ASN A 389 -1.73 2.52 2.49
N VAL A 390 -0.78 1.68 2.90
CA VAL A 390 -0.51 0.39 2.25
C VAL A 390 -1.42 -0.70 2.78
N ILE A 391 -1.71 -0.69 4.08
CA ILE A 391 -2.56 -1.70 4.75
C ILE A 391 -4.05 -1.35 4.63
N TYR A 392 -4.39 -0.07 4.69
CA TYR A 392 -5.76 0.45 4.64
C TYR A 392 -5.89 1.48 3.50
N PRO A 393 -5.74 1.08 2.23
CA PRO A 393 -5.91 2.00 1.11
C PRO A 393 -7.37 2.48 1.01
N PRO A 394 -7.62 3.66 0.40
CA PRO A 394 -8.97 4.11 0.14
C PRO A 394 -9.76 3.11 -0.72
N ILE A 395 -11.04 2.96 -0.42
CA ILE A 395 -11.93 2.00 -1.08
C ILE A 395 -12.61 2.68 -2.28
N GLN A 396 -12.47 2.10 -3.47
CA GLN A 396 -13.11 2.59 -4.70
C GLN A 396 -14.35 1.76 -5.04
N LEU A 397 -15.49 2.44 -5.21
CA LEU A 397 -16.77 1.87 -5.60
C LEU A 397 -17.28 2.56 -6.88
N ILE A 398 -17.91 1.81 -7.77
CA ILE A 398 -18.42 2.26 -9.07
C ILE A 398 -19.94 2.28 -9.01
N SER A 399 -20.55 3.45 -9.23
CA SER A 399 -21.99 3.59 -9.34
C SER A 399 -22.42 3.92 -10.78
N GLU A 400 -23.44 3.21 -11.26
CA GLU A 400 -24.11 3.49 -12.54
C GLU A 400 -25.21 4.54 -12.41
N ASN A 401 -25.72 4.77 -11.19
CA ASN A 401 -26.81 5.67 -10.90
C ASN A 401 -26.30 7.07 -10.55
N VAL A 402 -25.93 7.85 -11.55
CA VAL A 402 -25.42 9.23 -11.38
C VAL A 402 -26.50 10.22 -10.87
N ASN A 403 -27.75 9.76 -10.70
CA ASN A 403 -28.91 10.57 -10.30
C ASN A 403 -29.73 9.94 -9.15
N SER A 404 -29.28 8.87 -8.48
CA SER A 404 -29.98 8.38 -7.29
C SER A 404 -29.87 9.41 -6.15
N ILE A 405 -30.86 9.35 -5.25
CA ILE A 405 -31.07 10.14 -4.03
C ILE A 405 -29.72 10.34 -3.29
N PRO A 406 -29.50 11.45 -2.56
CA PRO A 406 -28.30 11.59 -1.72
C PRO A 406 -28.08 10.29 -0.94
N ASP A 407 -26.96 9.62 -1.24
CA ASP A 407 -26.56 8.38 -0.58
C ASP A 407 -26.64 8.61 0.94
N VAL A 408 -27.16 7.59 1.64
CA VAL A 408 -27.25 7.45 3.10
C VAL A 408 -26.45 8.54 3.83
N ASP A 409 -27.17 9.59 4.24
CA ASP A 409 -26.71 10.75 5.01
C ASP A 409 -25.25 11.14 4.76
N GLU A 410 -25.01 11.99 3.76
CA GLU A 410 -23.76 12.72 3.48
C GLU A 410 -22.65 12.35 4.49
N ILE A 411 -21.88 11.30 4.22
CA ILE A 411 -20.57 11.14 4.84
C ILE A 411 -19.78 12.34 4.31
N SER A 412 -19.92 13.44 5.04
CA SER A 412 -19.82 14.80 4.53
C SER A 412 -18.65 14.94 3.58
N GLU A 413 -18.90 15.38 2.34
CA GLU A 413 -17.85 15.71 1.36
C GLU A 413 -16.79 16.65 1.96
N ASN A 414 -17.13 17.35 3.07
CA ASN A 414 -16.22 18.02 3.97
C ASN A 414 -16.32 17.47 5.40
N SER A 415 -15.42 16.55 5.76
CA SER A 415 -15.20 16.19 7.15
C SER A 415 -14.33 17.25 7.83
N ASP A 416 -14.92 18.06 8.71
CA ASP A 416 -14.18 19.00 9.58
C ASP A 416 -13.40 18.28 10.71
N LEU A 417 -13.26 16.95 10.63
CA LEU A 417 -12.50 16.16 11.60
C LEU A 417 -11.00 16.44 11.43
N ARG A 418 -10.34 16.79 12.53
CA ARG A 418 -8.91 17.14 12.57
C ARG A 418 -8.21 16.38 13.69
N PHE A 419 -8.13 15.06 13.54
CA PHE A 419 -7.45 14.21 14.52
C PHE A 419 -5.93 14.39 14.46
N PRO A 420 -5.22 14.11 15.57
CA PRO A 420 -3.76 14.00 15.56
C PRO A 420 -3.27 13.02 14.50
N CYS A 421 -2.16 13.39 13.84
CA CYS A 421 -1.54 12.61 12.76
C CYS A 421 -1.10 11.19 13.14
N ASP A 422 -0.85 10.99 14.43
CA ASP A 422 -0.41 9.74 15.03
C ASP A 422 -1.58 8.87 15.53
N LEU A 423 -2.83 9.28 15.31
CA LEU A 423 -4.01 8.55 15.75
C LEU A 423 -4.62 7.70 14.63
N GLN A 424 -4.98 6.47 14.96
CA GLN A 424 -5.66 5.55 14.05
C GLN A 424 -7.00 5.11 14.66
N LEU A 425 -8.04 5.04 13.83
CA LEU A 425 -9.27 4.32 14.13
C LEU A 425 -9.11 2.86 13.76
N LEU A 426 -9.11 1.97 14.75
CA LEU A 426 -8.95 0.53 14.54
C LEU A 426 -10.29 -0.16 14.27
N THR A 427 -11.35 0.26 14.95
CA THR A 427 -12.66 -0.33 14.74
C THR A 427 -13.78 0.60 15.21
N VAL A 428 -14.90 0.53 14.50
CA VAL A 428 -16.24 0.85 14.98
C VAL A 428 -17.09 -0.36 14.61
N ARG A 429 -17.55 -1.14 15.58
CA ARG A 429 -18.30 -2.38 15.32
C ARG A 429 -19.46 -2.56 16.29
N PRO A 430 -20.59 -3.12 15.85
CA PRO A 430 -21.68 -3.47 16.76
C PRO A 430 -21.25 -4.56 17.76
N ILE A 431 -21.73 -4.44 19.01
CA ILE A 431 -21.64 -5.47 20.05
C ILE A 431 -23.05 -6.00 20.39
N SER A 432 -24.06 -5.11 20.41
CA SER A 432 -25.50 -5.43 20.48
C SER A 432 -26.30 -4.42 19.68
N ASP A 433 -27.63 -4.61 19.58
CA ASP A 433 -28.54 -3.75 18.79
C ASP A 433 -28.41 -2.24 19.10
N ASP A 434 -28.06 -1.90 20.33
CA ASP A 434 -27.96 -0.54 20.87
C ASP A 434 -26.54 -0.12 21.27
N ARG A 435 -25.53 -0.99 21.07
CA ARG A 435 -24.16 -0.76 21.52
C ARG A 435 -23.12 -1.07 20.46
N GLU A 436 -22.13 -0.19 20.37
CA GLU A 436 -20.98 -0.35 19.48
C GLU A 436 -19.66 -0.22 20.25
N LEU A 437 -18.60 -0.85 19.74
CA LEU A 437 -17.24 -0.72 20.22
C LEU A 437 -16.48 0.21 19.30
N LEU A 438 -15.85 1.24 19.86
CA LEU A 438 -14.90 2.10 19.17
C LEU A 438 -13.52 1.94 19.80
N ILE A 439 -12.50 1.66 18.98
CA ILE A 439 -11.10 1.58 19.42
C ILE A 439 -10.28 2.57 18.60
N LEU A 440 -9.62 3.49 19.31
CA LEU A 440 -8.57 4.35 18.78
C LEU A 440 -7.22 3.89 19.32
N TRP A 441 -6.18 4.03 18.50
CA TRP A 441 -4.81 3.71 18.85
C TRP A 441 -3.92 4.91 18.51
N ARG A 442 -3.08 5.32 19.47
CA ARG A 442 -2.10 6.38 19.25
C ARG A 442 -0.73 5.78 18.99
N HIS A 443 -0.29 5.85 17.74
CA HIS A 443 1.05 5.47 17.33
C HIS A 443 2.10 6.34 18.00
N ALA A 444 3.24 5.77 18.34
CA ALA A 444 4.41 6.56 18.67
C ALA A 444 5.16 6.91 17.39
N THR A 445 5.53 8.18 17.22
CA THR A 445 6.33 8.62 16.07
C THR A 445 7.56 9.39 16.53
N VAL A 446 8.68 9.20 15.83
CA VAL A 446 9.87 10.03 16.03
C VAL A 446 9.74 11.29 15.19
N LEU A 447 9.94 12.44 15.82
CA LEU A 447 9.92 13.73 15.13
C LEU A 447 11.13 13.85 14.19
N THR A 448 10.86 14.13 12.92
CA THR A 448 11.87 14.49 11.92
C THR A 448 11.84 16.00 11.71
N GLY A 449 13.02 16.62 11.53
CA GLY A 449 13.25 18.06 11.73
C GLY A 449 12.47 19.06 10.86
N THR A 450 11.62 18.67 9.92
CA THR A 450 10.92 19.61 9.02
C THR A 450 9.73 18.97 8.31
N SER A 451 8.61 18.80 8.98
CA SER A 451 7.36 18.49 8.26
C SER A 451 6.17 19.01 9.06
N ASN A 452 5.74 20.23 8.73
CA ASN A 452 4.40 20.70 9.03
C ASN A 452 3.46 19.86 8.17
N PHE A 453 2.81 18.86 8.76
CA PHE A 453 1.80 18.07 8.08
C PHE A 453 0.47 18.82 8.14
N GLU A 454 0.09 19.44 7.02
CA GLU A 454 -1.19 20.16 6.91
C GLU A 454 -2.41 19.23 6.81
N ASN A 455 -2.19 17.90 6.72
CA ASN A 455 -3.25 16.91 6.47
C ASN A 455 -3.92 16.34 7.73
N CYS A 456 -3.57 16.82 8.93
CA CYS A 456 -4.12 16.40 10.22
C CYS A 456 -4.12 17.55 11.24
N GLY A 457 -4.77 17.37 12.40
CA GLY A 457 -4.81 18.37 13.48
C GLY A 457 -4.00 17.96 14.70
N GLU A 458 -2.83 18.54 14.93
CA GLU A 458 -1.91 18.11 16.00
C GLU A 458 -2.46 18.19 17.43
N LYS A 459 -3.58 18.90 17.69
CA LYS A 459 -4.07 19.18 19.07
C LYS A 459 -5.60 19.16 19.26
N GLU A 460 -6.36 18.55 18.37
CA GLU A 460 -7.84 18.63 18.41
C GLU A 460 -8.53 17.30 18.71
N LEU A 461 -7.90 16.39 19.47
CA LEU A 461 -8.45 15.05 19.78
C LEU A 461 -9.86 15.13 20.38
N LYS A 462 -10.04 15.89 21.46
CA LYS A 462 -11.33 15.97 22.15
C LYS A 462 -12.45 16.43 21.21
N ASN A 463 -12.26 17.56 20.54
CA ASN A 463 -13.28 18.15 19.68
C ASN A 463 -13.58 17.26 18.48
N SER A 464 -12.54 16.72 17.83
CA SER A 464 -12.72 15.81 16.69
C SER A 464 -13.43 14.52 17.11
N LEU A 465 -13.11 13.98 18.29
CA LEU A 465 -13.78 12.80 18.83
C LEU A 465 -15.24 13.08 19.19
N THR A 466 -15.53 14.18 19.87
CA THR A 466 -16.91 14.58 20.17
C THR A 466 -17.72 14.75 18.87
N ASN A 467 -17.14 15.41 17.85
CA ASN A 467 -17.78 15.57 16.55
C ASN A 467 -18.03 14.23 15.86
N LEU A 468 -17.07 13.30 15.91
CA LEU A 468 -17.24 11.95 15.37
C LEU A 468 -18.37 11.20 16.09
N LEU A 469 -18.39 11.22 17.42
CA LEU A 469 -19.43 10.57 18.23
C LEU A 469 -20.83 11.13 17.92
N VAL A 470 -20.95 12.45 17.78
CA VAL A 470 -22.20 13.10 17.37
C VAL A 470 -22.61 12.69 15.96
N LYS A 471 -21.68 12.66 15.00
CA LYS A 471 -21.96 12.17 13.62
C LYS A 471 -22.41 10.71 13.59
N LEU A 472 -21.91 9.88 14.50
CA LEU A 472 -22.33 8.48 14.66
C LEU A 472 -23.66 8.31 15.41
N GLY A 473 -24.31 9.41 15.84
CA GLY A 473 -25.57 9.35 16.60
C GLY A 473 -25.42 8.84 18.02
N VAL A 474 -24.22 8.91 18.61
CA VAL A 474 -23.95 8.41 19.96
C VAL A 474 -24.43 9.40 21.01
N GLN A 475 -25.19 8.91 22.00
CA GLN A 475 -25.67 9.71 23.14
C GLN A 475 -24.70 9.64 24.33
N GLN A 476 -24.23 8.43 24.64
CA GLN A 476 -23.36 8.18 25.79
C GLN A 476 -22.18 7.29 25.42
N VAL A 477 -21.11 7.40 26.20
CA VAL A 477 -19.91 6.57 26.09
C VAL A 477 -19.47 6.04 27.45
N GLN A 478 -18.87 4.87 27.46
CA GLN A 478 -18.23 4.28 28.64
C GLN A 478 -16.90 3.64 28.23
N GLN A 479 -15.81 3.89 28.99
CA GLN A 479 -14.54 3.24 28.69
C GLN A 479 -14.62 1.74 28.97
N THR A 480 -13.86 0.94 28.24
CA THR A 480 -13.86 -0.52 28.38
C THR A 480 -12.50 -1.08 27.99
N ASP A 481 -12.27 -2.36 28.32
CA ASP A 481 -11.18 -3.14 27.75
C ASP A 481 -11.27 -3.25 26.21
N LEU A 482 -10.19 -3.71 25.56
CA LEU A 482 -10.11 -3.83 24.10
C LEU A 482 -11.18 -4.74 23.49
N SER A 483 -11.73 -5.68 24.25
CA SER A 483 -12.80 -6.58 23.79
C SER A 483 -14.19 -5.96 23.87
N GLY A 484 -14.38 -4.90 24.65
CA GLY A 484 -15.70 -4.33 24.93
C GLY A 484 -16.51 -5.14 25.94
N THR A 485 -15.84 -5.95 26.75
CA THR A 485 -16.46 -6.88 27.70
C THR A 485 -16.41 -6.41 29.14
N THR A 486 -15.40 -5.62 29.48
CA THR A 486 -15.19 -5.12 30.84
C THR A 486 -15.20 -3.61 30.82
N ASP A 487 -16.36 -3.05 31.13
CA ASP A 487 -16.51 -1.61 31.26
C ASP A 487 -15.74 -1.12 32.49
N PHE A 488 -14.96 -0.05 32.31
CA PHE A 488 -14.32 0.68 33.40
C PHE A 488 -14.62 2.18 33.26
N GLY A 489 -14.79 2.86 34.38
CA GLY A 489 -15.23 4.26 34.38
C GLY A 489 -16.75 4.42 34.28
N LYS A 490 -17.20 5.67 34.38
CA LYS A 490 -18.63 6.03 34.41
C LYS A 490 -19.14 6.25 32.99
N VAL A 491 -20.40 5.88 32.76
CA VAL A 491 -21.15 6.31 31.58
C VAL A 491 -21.23 7.84 31.57
N ARG A 492 -20.95 8.46 30.41
CA ARG A 492 -20.97 9.91 30.23
C ARG A 492 -21.71 10.27 28.96
N ASN A 493 -22.49 11.34 29.01
CA ASN A 493 -23.07 11.94 27.80
C ASN A 493 -21.94 12.52 26.94
N VAL A 494 -22.06 12.40 25.61
CA VAL A 494 -21.05 12.89 24.65
C VAL A 494 -20.78 14.40 24.81
N GLU A 495 -21.80 15.19 25.14
CA GLU A 495 -21.67 16.64 25.41
C GLU A 495 -20.78 16.96 26.62
N ASN A 496 -20.70 16.03 27.57
CA ASN A 496 -19.95 16.18 28.83
C ASN A 496 -18.62 15.43 28.80
N LEU A 497 -18.12 15.07 27.62
CA LEU A 497 -16.81 14.43 27.48
C LEU A 497 -15.73 15.36 28.05
N GLU A 498 -14.90 14.83 28.96
CA GLU A 498 -13.77 15.57 29.51
C GLU A 498 -12.60 15.59 28.51
N GLN A 499 -11.55 16.35 28.81
CA GLN A 499 -10.31 16.25 28.05
C GLN A 499 -9.76 14.83 28.18
N ILE A 500 -9.39 14.23 27.05
CA ILE A 500 -8.76 12.92 27.01
C ILE A 500 -7.30 13.11 26.68
N ASP A 501 -6.44 12.76 27.63
CA ASP A 501 -5.00 12.67 27.41
C ASP A 501 -4.67 11.24 27.04
N LEU A 502 -4.36 11.01 25.76
CA LEU A 502 -3.99 9.70 25.22
C LEU A 502 -2.48 9.70 24.96
N GLU A 503 -1.71 8.87 25.66
CA GLU A 503 -0.25 8.83 25.48
C GLU A 503 0.13 8.03 24.22
N THR A 504 1.37 8.13 23.78
CA THR A 504 1.84 7.30 22.66
C THR A 504 1.94 5.85 23.10
N PHE A 505 1.53 4.94 22.23
CA PHE A 505 1.32 3.52 22.52
C PHE A 505 0.12 3.20 23.43
N ASP A 506 -0.82 4.13 23.60
CA ASP A 506 -2.07 3.83 24.30
C ASP A 506 -3.25 3.60 23.37
N PHE A 507 -4.17 2.77 23.85
CA PHE A 507 -5.48 2.57 23.25
C PHE A 507 -6.53 3.39 24.02
N LEU A 508 -7.44 4.00 23.28
CA LEU A 508 -8.69 4.51 23.83
C LEU A 508 -9.84 3.64 23.31
N THR A 509 -10.59 3.04 24.23
CA THR A 509 -11.69 2.16 23.87
C THR A 509 -12.97 2.59 24.57
N PHE A 510 -14.04 2.71 23.79
CA PHE A 510 -15.37 3.06 24.27
C PHE A 510 -16.41 2.04 23.82
N VAL A 511 -17.30 1.68 24.74
CA VAL A 511 -18.66 1.28 24.39
C VAL A 511 -19.46 2.54 24.11
N LEU A 512 -20.11 2.57 22.95
CA LEU A 512 -20.97 3.65 22.47
C LEU A 512 -22.43 3.24 22.69
N TYR A 513 -23.25 4.14 23.22
CA TYR A 513 -24.68 3.94 23.42
C TYR A 513 -25.43 4.95 22.54
N ARG A 514 -26.29 4.43 21.66
CA ARG A 514 -27.07 5.23 20.70
C ARG A 514 -28.43 5.64 21.23
#